data_AF-A0A6N9TE88-F1
#
_entry.id   AF-A0A6N9TE88-F1
#
_cell.length_a   1.000
_cell.length_b   1.000
_cell.length_c   1.000
_cell.angle_alpha   90.00
_cell.angle_beta   90.00
_cell.angle_gamma   90.00
#
_symmetry.space_group_name_H-M   'P 1'
#
loop_
_entity.id
_entity.type
_entity.pdbx_description
1 polymer ?
#
loop_
_entity_poly.entity_id
_entity_poly.type
_entity_poly.pdbx_seq_one_letter_code
_entity_poly.pdbx_strand_id
1 'polypeptide(L)'
;MKFIITFSLLLVSSSSLFANEFPSSIDYFTSKGIKGKFIEIHDPGYIVIKLDTGDVIDTTYSDIDFDKLYEWEKNDQRTNSSREMSVIYNNTDGILVEDLKTGIKFKLNGVLTTHPIDLAADECEGTFSDTVGIKQCRQLVLEAWDAELNRAYKNLGGSKNTKLKSSQLAWIKFRDAQLEYLRSEYGSRSGTIWGIVYMGHVINLTKEQAKRLKLIKEW
;
A
#
# COMPACT_ATOMS: atom_id res chain seq x y z
N MET A 1 21.79 -44.73 -51.31
CA MET A 1 22.28 -45.10 -49.96
C MET A 1 21.34 -44.44 -48.95
N LYS A 2 20.52 -45.23 -48.25
CA LYS A 2 19.56 -44.77 -47.23
C LYS A 2 20.33 -44.50 -45.94
N PHE A 3 20.11 -43.35 -45.32
CA PHE A 3 20.30 -43.17 -43.88
C PHE A 3 19.08 -42.47 -43.30
N ILE A 4 18.23 -43.28 -42.66
CA ILE A 4 17.14 -42.84 -41.80
C ILE A 4 17.78 -42.69 -40.41
N ILE A 5 17.81 -41.47 -39.88
CA ILE A 5 18.13 -41.24 -38.47
C ILE A 5 16.80 -40.97 -37.77
N THR A 6 16.30 -41.98 -37.06
CA THR A 6 15.18 -41.86 -36.13
C THR A 6 15.61 -41.00 -34.96
N PHE A 7 15.01 -39.81 -34.82
CA PHE A 7 15.15 -38.97 -33.63
C PHE A 7 14.16 -39.49 -32.59
N SER A 8 14.66 -40.21 -31.58
CA SER A 8 13.86 -40.58 -30.42
C SER A 8 13.48 -39.31 -29.67
N LEU A 9 12.21 -38.95 -29.74
CA LEU A 9 11.62 -37.86 -28.98
C LEU A 9 11.56 -38.30 -27.50
N LEU A 10 12.56 -37.92 -26.71
CA LEU A 10 12.46 -37.94 -25.26
C LEU A 10 11.49 -36.83 -24.86
N LEU A 11 10.23 -37.22 -24.60
CA LEU A 11 9.26 -36.40 -23.89
C LEU A 11 9.79 -36.16 -22.48
N VAL A 12 10.53 -35.06 -22.31
CA VAL A 12 10.71 -34.45 -20.99
C VAL A 12 9.35 -33.88 -20.65
N SER A 13 8.59 -34.61 -19.84
CA SER A 13 7.42 -34.07 -19.16
C SER A 13 7.89 -32.92 -18.29
N SER A 14 7.78 -31.69 -18.80
CA SER A 14 7.91 -30.50 -17.97
C SER A 14 6.76 -30.54 -16.98
N SER A 15 7.04 -30.99 -15.76
CA SER A 15 6.24 -30.62 -14.62
C SER A 15 6.28 -29.10 -14.54
N SER A 16 5.24 -28.43 -15.02
CA SER A 16 4.98 -27.02 -14.77
C SER A 16 4.72 -26.86 -13.28
N LEU A 17 5.80 -26.85 -12.49
CA LEU A 17 5.85 -26.09 -11.27
C LEU A 17 5.77 -24.64 -11.73
N PHE A 18 4.56 -24.08 -11.73
CA PHE A 18 4.39 -22.65 -11.86
C PHE A 18 5.11 -22.02 -10.65
N ALA A 19 6.37 -21.65 -10.83
CA ALA A 19 6.95 -20.61 -9.99
C ALA A 19 6.00 -19.42 -10.14
N ASN A 20 5.37 -18.99 -9.04
CA ASN A 20 4.51 -17.81 -9.07
C ASN A 20 5.33 -16.67 -9.67
N GLU A 21 4.87 -16.14 -10.81
CA GLU A 21 5.53 -15.01 -11.46
C GLU A 21 5.56 -13.84 -10.47
N PHE A 22 6.73 -13.20 -10.34
CA PHE A 22 6.87 -12.07 -9.41
C PHE A 22 5.94 -10.94 -9.87
N PRO A 23 5.06 -10.40 -9.00
CA PRO A 23 4.07 -9.42 -9.41
C PRO A 23 4.74 -8.09 -9.80
N SER A 24 4.16 -7.40 -10.78
CA SER A 24 4.64 -6.11 -11.27
C SER A 24 4.24 -4.91 -10.40
N SER A 25 3.32 -5.11 -9.44
CA SER A 25 2.80 -4.07 -8.56
C SER A 25 2.43 -4.65 -7.20
N ILE A 26 2.52 -3.85 -6.14
CA ILE A 26 2.01 -4.21 -4.81
C ILE A 26 0.50 -4.48 -4.82
N ASP A 27 -0.21 -3.94 -5.83
CA ASP A 27 -1.66 -4.06 -6.02
C ASP A 27 -2.12 -5.53 -6.05
N TYR A 28 -1.24 -6.45 -6.48
CA TYR A 28 -1.50 -7.90 -6.45
C TYR A 28 -1.86 -8.39 -5.04
N PHE A 29 -1.17 -7.89 -4.01
CA PHE A 29 -1.41 -8.28 -2.63
C PHE A 29 -2.54 -7.45 -2.01
N THR A 30 -2.56 -6.14 -2.23
CA THR A 30 -3.52 -5.23 -1.58
C THR A 30 -4.93 -5.33 -2.12
N SER A 31 -5.12 -5.83 -3.35
CA SER A 31 -6.45 -6.04 -3.95
C SER A 31 -7.31 -7.09 -3.24
N LYS A 32 -6.68 -7.97 -2.45
CA LYS A 32 -7.40 -8.95 -1.60
C LYS A 32 -8.27 -8.28 -0.54
N GLY A 33 -7.84 -7.10 -0.11
CA GLY A 33 -8.54 -6.29 0.87
C GLY A 33 -8.47 -6.82 2.29
N ILE A 34 -8.63 -5.89 3.24
CA ILE A 34 -8.74 -6.19 4.66
C ILE A 34 -10.21 -6.04 5.02
N LYS A 35 -10.83 -7.15 5.42
CA LYS A 35 -12.22 -7.14 5.83
C LYS A 35 -12.39 -6.41 7.15
N GLY A 36 -13.55 -5.79 7.31
CA GLY A 36 -13.93 -5.13 8.54
C GLY A 36 -15.40 -4.76 8.55
N LYS A 37 -15.79 -4.01 9.57
CA LYS A 37 -17.16 -3.57 9.79
C LYS A 37 -17.20 -2.07 9.96
N PHE A 38 -18.15 -1.46 9.27
CA PHE A 38 -18.52 -0.06 9.51
C PHE A 38 -19.09 0.08 10.93
N ILE A 39 -18.62 1.08 11.66
CA ILE A 39 -19.03 1.32 13.06
C ILE A 39 -19.88 2.58 13.14
N GLU A 40 -19.31 3.73 12.77
CA GLU A 40 -19.94 5.04 12.93
C GLU A 40 -19.28 6.09 12.04
N ILE A 41 -19.93 7.26 11.95
CA ILE A 41 -19.36 8.47 11.35
C ILE A 41 -19.47 9.65 12.31
N HIS A 42 -18.56 10.61 12.17
CA HIS A 42 -18.61 11.88 12.90
C HIS A 42 -18.49 13.07 11.95
N ASP A 43 -19.17 14.17 12.28
CA ASP A 43 -19.02 15.45 11.59
C ASP A 43 -17.81 16.21 12.17
N PRO A 44 -16.87 16.75 11.36
CA PRO A 44 -16.86 16.76 9.88
C PRO A 44 -16.10 15.61 9.23
N GLY A 45 -16.83 14.74 8.54
CA GLY A 45 -16.28 13.84 7.52
C GLY A 45 -15.37 12.72 8.03
N TYR A 46 -15.59 12.23 9.26
CA TYR A 46 -14.88 11.09 9.84
C TYR A 46 -15.66 9.79 9.73
N ILE A 47 -14.93 8.69 9.59
CA ILE A 47 -15.46 7.34 9.56
C ILE A 47 -14.65 6.42 10.46
N VAL A 48 -15.35 5.56 11.19
CA VAL A 48 -14.77 4.51 12.02
C VAL A 48 -15.08 3.15 11.41
N ILE A 49 -14.03 2.37 11.12
CA ILE A 49 -14.12 1.00 10.62
C ILE A 49 -13.29 0.10 11.54
N LYS A 50 -13.89 -0.97 12.05
CA LYS A 50 -13.18 -2.00 12.80
C LYS A 50 -12.78 -3.13 11.86
N LEU A 51 -11.50 -3.32 11.64
CA LEU A 51 -10.97 -4.42 10.83
C LEU A 51 -11.12 -5.76 11.55
N ASP A 52 -11.21 -6.84 10.79
CA ASP A 52 -11.25 -8.21 11.32
C ASP A 52 -9.93 -8.60 12.00
N THR A 53 -8.83 -7.89 11.70
CA THR A 53 -7.55 -7.98 12.42
C THR A 53 -7.64 -7.47 13.86
N GLY A 54 -8.68 -6.71 14.20
CA GLY A 54 -8.87 -6.03 15.48
C GLY A 54 -8.49 -4.56 15.46
N ASP A 55 -7.77 -4.11 14.43
CA ASP A 55 -7.39 -2.70 14.27
C ASP A 55 -8.61 -1.81 14.02
N VAL A 56 -8.53 -0.57 14.51
CA VAL A 56 -9.54 0.46 14.25
C VAL A 56 -8.95 1.49 13.29
N ILE A 57 -9.66 1.71 12.20
CA ILE A 57 -9.46 2.84 11.31
C ILE A 57 -10.38 3.95 11.81
N ASP A 58 -9.79 5.10 12.10
CA ASP A 58 -10.47 6.34 12.45
C ASP A 58 -9.83 7.47 11.66
N THR A 59 -10.50 7.92 10.61
CA THR A 59 -9.92 8.82 9.61
C THR A 59 -11.01 9.58 8.86
N THR A 60 -10.61 10.61 8.12
CA THR A 60 -11.45 11.28 7.14
C THR A 60 -11.64 10.47 5.86
N TYR A 61 -12.76 10.71 5.17
CA TYR A 61 -13.12 10.08 3.90
C TYR A 61 -13.45 11.11 2.80
N SER A 62 -13.52 10.65 1.56
CA SER A 62 -14.01 11.42 0.42
C SER A 62 -14.62 10.51 -0.64
N ASP A 63 -15.21 11.12 -1.68
CA ASP A 63 -15.88 10.43 -2.80
C ASP A 63 -17.15 9.67 -2.39
N ILE A 64 -17.75 10.06 -1.26
CA ILE A 64 -19.09 9.64 -0.82
C ILE A 64 -19.76 10.75 0.00
N ASP A 65 -21.06 10.90 -0.17
CA ASP A 65 -21.84 11.91 0.56
C ASP A 65 -22.06 11.50 2.02
N PHE A 66 -21.95 12.48 2.93
CA PHE A 66 -22.17 12.27 4.37
C PHE A 66 -23.56 11.65 4.64
N ASP A 67 -24.61 12.18 4.02
CA ASP A 67 -25.99 11.73 4.24
C ASP A 67 -26.16 10.24 3.95
N LYS A 68 -25.43 9.71 2.96
CA LYS A 68 -25.48 8.30 2.60
C LYS A 68 -24.85 7.41 3.66
N LEU A 69 -23.71 7.81 4.22
CA LEU A 69 -23.08 7.10 5.33
C LEU A 69 -23.91 7.22 6.61
N TYR A 70 -24.57 8.36 6.82
CA TYR A 70 -25.49 8.57 7.94
C TYR A 70 -26.68 7.62 7.86
N GLU A 71 -27.29 7.47 6.68
CA GLU A 71 -28.35 6.48 6.45
C GLU A 71 -27.89 5.04 6.72
N TRP A 72 -26.65 4.71 6.35
CA TRP A 72 -26.06 3.40 6.66
C TRP A 72 -25.99 3.18 8.16
N GLU A 73 -25.43 4.13 8.91
CA GLU A 73 -25.35 4.06 10.37
C GLU A 73 -26.73 3.86 11.01
N LYS A 74 -27.75 4.63 10.60
CA LYS A 74 -29.10 4.49 11.15
C LYS A 74 -29.74 3.14 10.82
N ASN A 75 -29.49 2.60 9.63
CA ASN A 75 -30.00 1.29 9.26
C ASN A 75 -29.31 0.17 10.08
N ASP A 76 -28.00 0.25 10.23
CA ASP A 76 -27.21 -0.74 10.98
C ASP A 76 -27.60 -0.73 12.47
N GLN A 77 -27.82 0.44 13.06
CA GLN A 77 -28.38 0.60 14.42
C GLN A 77 -29.78 -0.01 14.54
N ARG A 78 -30.68 0.28 13.59
CA ARG A 78 -32.07 -0.23 13.60
C ARG A 78 -32.15 -1.75 13.44
N THR A 79 -31.25 -2.34 12.65
CA THR A 79 -31.25 -3.77 12.33
C THR A 79 -30.30 -4.58 13.21
N ASN A 80 -29.49 -3.92 14.04
CA ASN A 80 -28.41 -4.54 14.82
C ASN A 80 -27.48 -5.41 13.95
N SER A 81 -27.16 -4.90 12.75
CA SER A 81 -26.36 -5.60 11.74
C SER A 81 -25.44 -4.60 11.05
N SER A 82 -24.16 -4.60 11.44
CA SER A 82 -23.13 -3.74 10.83
C SER A 82 -22.82 -4.18 9.41
N ARG A 83 -22.64 -3.20 8.51
CA ARG A 83 -22.16 -3.44 7.14
C ARG A 83 -20.74 -3.97 7.11
N GLU A 84 -20.54 -4.95 6.25
CA GLU A 84 -19.23 -5.49 5.95
C GLU A 84 -18.53 -4.62 4.90
N MET A 85 -17.27 -4.30 5.18
CA MET A 85 -16.44 -3.43 4.38
C MET A 85 -15.17 -4.19 4.00
N SER A 86 -14.60 -3.84 2.85
CA SER A 86 -13.25 -4.24 2.46
C SER A 86 -12.38 -3.01 2.23
N VAL A 87 -11.31 -2.90 3.00
CA VAL A 87 -10.31 -1.85 2.86
C VAL A 87 -9.23 -2.35 1.92
N ILE A 88 -9.15 -1.75 0.73
CA ILE A 88 -8.18 -2.10 -0.30
C ILE A 88 -7.22 -0.93 -0.52
N TYR A 89 -6.11 -1.22 -1.18
CA TYR A 89 -5.21 -0.20 -1.67
C TYR A 89 -4.87 -0.46 -3.14
N ASN A 90 -4.68 0.59 -3.91
CA ASN A 90 -3.94 0.50 -5.16
C ASN A 90 -3.10 1.77 -5.40
N ASN A 91 -2.03 1.65 -6.19
CA ASN A 91 -1.12 2.74 -6.49
C ASN A 91 -1.79 3.96 -7.16
N THR A 92 -2.90 3.75 -7.89
CA THR A 92 -3.59 4.81 -8.61
C THR A 92 -4.50 5.63 -7.70
N ASP A 93 -5.31 5.00 -6.87
CA ASP A 93 -6.39 5.62 -6.10
C ASP A 93 -6.03 5.85 -4.62
N GLY A 94 -5.06 5.09 -4.11
CA GLY A 94 -4.70 5.07 -2.69
C GLY A 94 -5.58 4.08 -1.94
N ILE A 95 -6.00 4.46 -0.73
CA ILE A 95 -6.83 3.61 0.13
C ILE A 95 -8.30 3.79 -0.27
N LEU A 96 -8.95 2.68 -0.59
CA LEU A 96 -10.37 2.62 -0.89
C LEU A 96 -11.08 1.72 0.11
N VAL A 97 -12.34 2.03 0.37
CA VAL A 97 -13.27 1.16 1.09
C VAL A 97 -14.36 0.76 0.12
N GLU A 98 -14.66 -0.53 0.08
CA GLU A 98 -15.78 -1.10 -0.64
C GLU A 98 -16.83 -1.62 0.35
N ASP A 99 -18.07 -1.13 0.26
CA ASP A 99 -19.22 -1.75 0.91
C ASP A 99 -19.53 -3.07 0.20
N LEU A 100 -19.29 -4.19 0.88
CA LEU A 100 -19.44 -5.53 0.29
C LEU A 100 -20.89 -5.86 -0.05
N LYS A 101 -21.86 -5.13 0.50
CA LYS A 101 -23.28 -5.31 0.19
C LYS A 101 -23.70 -4.63 -1.11
N THR A 102 -23.19 -3.42 -1.37
CA THR A 102 -23.66 -2.56 -2.46
C THR A 102 -22.63 -2.34 -3.57
N GLY A 103 -21.36 -2.69 -3.33
CA GLY A 103 -20.24 -2.42 -4.23
C GLY A 103 -19.82 -0.94 -4.28
N ILE A 104 -20.38 -0.09 -3.41
CA ILE A 104 -20.04 1.33 -3.37
C ILE A 104 -18.60 1.49 -2.86
N LYS A 105 -17.82 2.29 -3.58
CA LYS A 105 -16.41 2.57 -3.28
C LYS A 105 -16.20 4.04 -2.94
N PHE A 106 -15.39 4.29 -1.93
CA PHE A 106 -15.00 5.64 -1.51
C PHE A 106 -13.58 5.63 -0.94
N LYS A 107 -12.98 6.81 -0.74
CA LYS A 107 -11.57 6.94 -0.32
C LYS A 107 -11.43 7.20 1.17
N LEU A 108 -10.33 6.71 1.75
CA LEU A 108 -9.84 7.13 3.06
C LEU A 108 -8.62 8.05 2.87
N ASN A 109 -8.61 9.17 3.59
CA ASN A 109 -7.64 10.24 3.35
C ASN A 109 -6.54 10.35 4.40
N GLY A 110 -6.72 9.74 5.57
CA GLY A 110 -5.80 9.87 6.69
C GLY A 110 -4.82 8.70 6.83
N VAL A 111 -4.18 8.69 8.00
CA VAL A 111 -3.17 7.72 8.40
C VAL A 111 -3.83 6.56 9.12
N LEU A 112 -3.58 5.35 8.63
CA LEU A 112 -4.01 4.11 9.26
C LEU A 112 -2.88 3.58 10.15
N THR A 113 -3.23 3.03 11.32
CA THR A 113 -2.29 2.30 12.19
C THR A 113 -1.67 1.12 11.44
N THR A 114 -2.52 0.32 10.78
CA THR A 114 -2.12 -0.78 9.91
C THR A 114 -2.45 -0.42 8.47
N HIS A 115 -1.43 -0.05 7.69
CA HIS A 115 -1.61 0.35 6.30
C HIS A 115 -1.66 -0.90 5.38
N PRO A 116 -2.55 -0.96 4.37
CA PRO A 116 -2.57 -2.09 3.44
C PRO A 116 -1.22 -2.39 2.75
N ILE A 117 -0.43 -1.35 2.47
CA ILE A 117 0.95 -1.51 1.93
C ILE A 117 1.82 -2.31 2.90
N ASP A 118 1.70 -2.11 4.22
CA ASP A 118 2.54 -2.80 5.21
C ASP A 118 2.15 -4.29 5.31
N LEU A 119 0.85 -4.59 5.30
CA LEU A 119 0.39 -5.98 5.26
C LEU A 119 0.80 -6.70 3.96
N ALA A 120 0.75 -5.98 2.83
CA ALA A 120 1.23 -6.49 1.55
C ALA A 120 2.75 -6.70 1.54
N ALA A 121 3.52 -5.89 2.28
CA ALA A 121 4.95 -6.10 2.44
C ALA A 121 5.23 -7.43 3.16
N ASP A 122 4.54 -7.68 4.28
CA ASP A 122 4.67 -8.92 5.04
C ASP A 122 4.29 -10.14 4.19
N GLU A 123 3.19 -10.06 3.44
CA GLU A 123 2.76 -11.15 2.55
C GLU A 123 3.75 -11.38 1.39
N CYS A 124 4.27 -10.31 0.78
CA CYS A 124 5.24 -10.39 -0.30
C CYS A 124 6.55 -11.01 0.18
N GLU A 125 7.13 -10.52 1.28
CA GLU A 125 8.38 -11.04 1.83
C GLU A 125 8.22 -12.48 2.36
N GLY A 126 7.03 -12.86 2.85
CA GLY A 126 6.70 -14.24 3.19
C GLY A 126 6.60 -15.18 1.98
N THR A 127 6.08 -14.67 0.86
CA THR A 127 5.95 -15.43 -0.41
C THR A 127 7.28 -15.56 -1.15
N PHE A 128 8.06 -14.47 -1.20
CA PHE A 128 9.33 -14.36 -1.91
C PHE A 128 10.47 -14.12 -0.93
N SER A 129 10.80 -15.14 -0.14
CA SER A 129 11.63 -15.03 1.07
C SER A 129 13.15 -15.10 0.85
N ASP A 130 13.61 -15.35 -0.37
CA ASP A 130 15.03 -15.22 -0.68
C ASP A 130 15.45 -13.73 -0.78
N THR A 131 16.75 -13.46 -0.78
CA THR A 131 17.24 -12.07 -0.78
C THR A 131 16.85 -11.29 -2.05
N VAL A 132 16.71 -11.96 -3.19
CA VAL A 132 16.31 -11.29 -4.44
C VAL A 132 14.83 -10.93 -4.35
N GLY A 133 13.99 -11.89 -3.96
CA GLY A 133 12.57 -11.72 -3.73
C GLY A 133 12.26 -10.60 -2.74
N ILE A 134 12.92 -10.58 -1.59
CA ILE A 134 12.75 -9.51 -0.58
C ILE A 134 13.12 -8.14 -1.15
N LYS A 135 14.21 -8.03 -1.92
CA LYS A 135 14.59 -6.76 -2.57
C LYS A 135 13.53 -6.30 -3.57
N GLN A 136 12.96 -7.22 -4.34
CA GLN A 136 11.88 -6.92 -5.28
C GLN A 136 10.60 -6.49 -4.52
N CYS A 137 10.23 -7.18 -3.45
CA CYS A 137 9.11 -6.78 -2.58
C CYS A 137 9.30 -5.36 -2.03
N ARG A 138 10.50 -5.05 -1.51
CA ARG A 138 10.84 -3.72 -1.01
C ARG A 138 10.79 -2.64 -2.08
N GLN A 139 11.10 -2.97 -3.32
CA GLN A 139 10.94 -2.05 -4.44
C GLN A 139 9.46 -1.72 -4.68
N LEU A 140 8.58 -2.72 -4.72
CA LEU A 140 7.12 -2.51 -4.85
C LEU A 140 6.55 -1.67 -3.69
N VAL A 141 7.02 -1.92 -2.46
CA VAL A 141 6.61 -1.18 -1.27
C VAL A 141 7.07 0.28 -1.33
N LEU A 142 8.31 0.53 -1.80
CA LEU A 142 8.82 1.90 -1.97
C LEU A 142 7.99 2.67 -3.00
N GLU A 143 7.68 2.05 -4.13
CA GLU A 143 6.84 2.64 -5.18
C GLU A 143 5.45 3.01 -4.65
N ALA A 144 4.85 2.14 -3.83
CA ALA A 144 3.55 2.40 -3.22
C ALA A 144 3.60 3.56 -2.21
N TRP A 145 4.62 3.61 -1.35
CA TRP A 145 4.77 4.74 -0.42
C TRP A 145 5.09 6.06 -1.13
N ASP A 146 5.82 6.03 -2.24
CA ASP A 146 6.05 7.22 -3.06
C ASP A 146 4.75 7.69 -3.75
N ALA A 147 3.90 6.75 -4.21
CA ALA A 147 2.56 7.08 -4.71
C ALA A 147 1.71 7.78 -3.65
N GLU A 148 1.71 7.28 -2.41
CA GLU A 148 0.99 7.90 -1.29
C GLU A 148 1.57 9.27 -0.89
N LEU A 149 2.90 9.42 -0.91
CA LEU A 149 3.55 10.71 -0.70
C LEU A 149 3.10 11.74 -1.73
N ASN A 150 3.10 11.37 -3.01
CA ASN A 150 2.69 12.25 -4.09
C ASN A 150 1.19 12.57 -4.03
N ARG A 151 0.34 11.61 -3.62
CA ARG A 151 -1.10 11.83 -3.40
C ARG A 151 -1.34 12.83 -2.28
N ALA A 152 -0.70 12.65 -1.13
CA ALA A 152 -0.80 13.58 -0.01
C ALA A 152 -0.33 14.99 -0.40
N TYR A 153 0.80 15.09 -1.13
CA TYR A 153 1.29 16.36 -1.67
C TYR A 153 0.26 17.04 -2.59
N LYS A 154 -0.35 16.30 -3.52
CA LYS A 154 -1.39 16.83 -4.42
C LYS A 154 -2.64 17.29 -3.66
N ASN A 155 -3.10 16.52 -2.67
CA ASN A 155 -4.26 16.85 -1.85
C ASN A 155 -4.07 18.15 -1.04
N LEU A 156 -2.82 18.49 -0.70
CA LEU A 156 -2.45 19.75 -0.05
C LEU A 156 -2.27 20.93 -1.03
N GLY A 157 -2.68 20.77 -2.28
CA GLY A 157 -2.57 21.77 -3.35
C GLY A 157 -1.30 21.65 -4.20
N GLY A 158 -0.42 20.70 -3.86
CA GLY A 158 0.80 20.38 -4.59
C GLY A 158 1.60 21.63 -4.98
N SER A 159 1.98 21.70 -6.25
CA SER A 159 2.80 22.81 -6.77
C SER A 159 2.11 24.18 -6.77
N LYS A 160 0.77 24.23 -6.65
CA LYS A 160 0.02 25.49 -6.52
C LYS A 160 0.17 26.09 -5.12
N ASN A 161 0.45 25.27 -4.12
CA ASN A 161 0.78 25.72 -2.77
C ASN A 161 2.29 25.97 -2.67
N THR A 162 2.70 27.23 -2.84
CA THR A 162 4.12 27.62 -2.91
C THR A 162 4.91 27.30 -1.64
N LYS A 163 4.28 27.41 -0.47
CA LYS A 163 4.90 27.06 0.83
C LYS A 163 5.12 25.55 0.94
N LEU A 164 4.11 24.75 0.60
CA LEU A 164 4.23 23.29 0.55
C LEU A 164 5.31 22.86 -0.44
N LYS A 165 5.30 23.40 -1.66
CA LYS A 165 6.32 23.11 -2.67
C LYS A 165 7.73 23.39 -2.14
N SER A 166 7.93 24.54 -1.50
CA SER A 166 9.24 24.91 -0.94
C SER A 166 9.67 23.96 0.18
N SER A 167 8.74 23.61 1.08
CA SER A 167 8.98 22.61 2.14
C SER A 167 9.34 21.24 1.56
N GLN A 168 8.61 20.77 0.54
CA GLN A 168 8.85 19.48 -0.09
C GLN A 168 10.18 19.43 -0.85
N LEU A 169 10.58 20.52 -1.52
CA LEU A 169 11.91 20.62 -2.14
C LEU A 169 13.04 20.58 -1.10
N ALA A 170 12.86 21.22 0.06
CA ALA A 170 13.81 21.12 1.16
C ALA A 170 13.88 19.69 1.73
N TRP A 171 12.73 19.03 1.88
CA TRP A 171 12.67 17.63 2.29
C TRP A 171 13.37 16.70 1.28
N ILE A 172 13.23 16.91 -0.02
CA ILE A 172 13.95 16.14 -1.06
C ILE A 172 15.48 16.27 -0.88
N LYS A 173 15.99 17.49 -0.65
CA LYS A 173 17.42 17.70 -0.37
C LYS A 173 17.88 16.95 0.87
N PHE A 174 17.09 17.01 1.95
CA PHE A 174 17.36 16.23 3.16
C PHE A 174 17.37 14.73 2.86
N ARG A 175 16.36 14.22 2.14
CA ARG A 175 16.25 12.82 1.75
C ARG A 175 17.50 12.38 0.99
N ASP A 176 17.90 13.12 -0.03
CA ASP A 176 19.03 12.74 -0.88
C ASP A 176 20.34 12.71 -0.08
N ALA A 177 20.57 13.66 0.82
CA ALA A 177 21.71 13.66 1.74
C ALA A 177 21.67 12.47 2.72
N GLN A 178 20.49 12.11 3.24
CA GLN A 178 20.33 10.92 4.07
C GLN A 178 20.62 9.64 3.29
N LEU A 179 20.17 9.54 2.03
CA LEU A 179 20.45 8.38 1.19
C LEU A 179 21.93 8.25 0.87
N GLU A 180 22.65 9.36 0.67
CA GLU A 180 24.11 9.34 0.50
C GLU A 180 24.82 8.78 1.73
N TYR A 181 24.44 9.26 2.92
CA TYR A 181 24.97 8.71 4.18
C TYR A 181 24.63 7.22 4.36
N LEU A 182 23.39 6.81 4.11
CA LEU A 182 23.00 5.40 4.20
C LEU A 182 23.79 4.53 3.20
N ARG A 183 24.10 5.05 2.00
CA ARG A 183 24.96 4.35 1.03
C ARG A 183 26.40 4.24 1.53
N SER A 184 26.97 5.27 2.16
CA SER A 184 28.32 5.16 2.73
C SER A 184 28.38 4.15 3.88
N GLU A 185 27.32 4.08 4.69
CA GLU A 185 27.23 3.15 5.82
C GLU A 185 27.04 1.70 5.39
N TYR A 186 26.16 1.43 4.42
CA TYR A 186 25.77 0.06 4.07
C TYR A 186 26.38 -0.46 2.77
N GLY A 187 26.82 0.41 1.85
CA GLY A 187 27.28 0.02 0.52
C GLY A 187 28.64 -0.69 0.50
N SER A 188 29.48 -0.47 1.51
CA SER A 188 30.79 -1.11 1.65
C SER A 188 30.75 -2.42 2.43
N ARG A 189 29.62 -2.77 3.04
CA ARG A 189 29.49 -3.95 3.90
C ARG A 189 29.28 -5.21 3.06
N SER A 190 29.97 -6.29 3.43
CA SER A 190 29.85 -7.58 2.75
C SER A 190 28.54 -8.30 3.12
N GLY A 191 27.96 -9.00 2.15
CA GLY A 191 26.72 -9.75 2.31
C GLY A 191 25.49 -9.01 1.73
N THR A 192 24.54 -9.78 1.21
CA THR A 192 23.38 -9.24 0.50
C THR A 192 22.34 -8.60 1.41
N ILE A 193 22.38 -8.90 2.72
CA ILE A 193 21.50 -8.37 3.76
C ILE A 193 21.60 -6.85 3.91
N TRP A 194 22.77 -6.24 3.67
CA TRP A 194 22.94 -4.80 3.83
C TRP A 194 22.17 -3.98 2.78
N GLY A 195 21.99 -4.54 1.59
CA GLY A 195 21.10 -3.95 0.58
C GLY A 195 19.63 -3.98 1.01
N ILE A 196 19.21 -5.05 1.69
CA ILE A 196 17.87 -5.16 2.29
C ILE A 196 17.70 -4.09 3.38
N VAL A 197 18.65 -4.00 4.32
CA VAL A 197 18.64 -3.00 5.42
C VAL A 197 18.57 -1.57 4.86
N TYR A 198 19.42 -1.24 3.88
CA TYR A 198 19.39 0.05 3.20
C TYR A 198 17.99 0.36 2.63
N MET A 199 17.38 -0.58 1.90
CA MET A 199 16.03 -0.39 1.33
C MET A 199 14.97 -0.15 2.40
N GLY A 200 15.08 -0.81 3.57
CA GLY A 200 14.18 -0.58 4.70
C GLY A 200 14.20 0.88 5.19
N HIS A 201 15.40 1.49 5.27
CA HIS A 201 15.53 2.91 5.63
C HIS A 201 14.95 3.83 4.56
N VAL A 202 15.14 3.53 3.28
CA VAL A 202 14.60 4.31 2.15
C VAL A 202 13.06 4.31 2.20
N ILE A 203 12.46 3.13 2.39
CA ILE A 203 11.01 2.96 2.55
C ILE A 203 10.50 3.77 3.74
N ASN A 204 11.13 3.60 4.90
CA ASN A 204 10.68 4.27 6.12
C ASN A 204 10.72 5.80 5.99
N LEU A 205 11.78 6.34 5.40
CA LEU A 205 11.90 7.78 5.15
C LEU A 205 10.78 8.32 4.25
N THR A 206 10.39 7.55 3.23
CA THR A 206 9.32 7.90 2.30
C THR A 206 7.95 7.79 2.98
N LYS A 207 7.69 6.68 3.68
CA LYS A 207 6.48 6.42 4.47
C LYS A 207 6.22 7.53 5.49
N GLU A 208 7.23 7.91 6.26
CA GLU A 208 7.08 8.93 7.30
C GLU A 208 6.77 10.31 6.72
N GLN A 209 7.31 10.66 5.55
CA GLN A 209 6.92 11.90 4.88
C GLN A 209 5.48 11.82 4.35
N ALA A 210 5.06 10.69 3.78
CA ALA A 210 3.69 10.51 3.32
C ALA A 210 2.70 10.71 4.48
N LYS A 211 2.95 10.05 5.63
CA LYS A 211 2.14 10.20 6.85
C LYS A 211 2.14 11.64 7.36
N ARG A 212 3.31 12.31 7.41
CA ARG A 212 3.43 13.71 7.83
C ARG A 212 2.56 14.65 6.98
N LEU A 213 2.50 14.43 5.66
CA LEU A 213 1.64 15.25 4.80
C LEU A 213 0.15 14.93 4.98
N LYS A 214 -0.23 13.66 5.11
CA LYS A 214 -1.63 13.26 5.34
C LYS A 214 -2.21 13.90 6.62
N LEU A 215 -1.45 13.89 7.71
CA LEU A 215 -1.85 14.45 9.00
C LEU A 215 -2.21 15.95 8.96
N ILE A 216 -1.73 16.71 7.98
CA ILE A 216 -2.04 18.15 7.84
C ILE A 216 -3.54 18.37 7.54
N LYS A 217 -4.24 17.38 6.97
CA LYS A 217 -5.66 17.46 6.58
C LYS A 217 -6.60 16.73 7.55
N GLU A 218 -6.06 16.16 8.63
CA GLU A 218 -6.85 15.45 9.65
C GLU A 218 -7.36 16.38 10.76
N TRP A 219 -7.44 17.69 10.54
CA TRP A 219 -7.97 18.67 11.50
C TRP A 219 -8.64 19.85 10.78
#